data_AF-A0ABD0N9E2-F1
#
_entry.id   AF-A0ABD0N9E2-F1
#
_cell.length_a   1.000
_cell.length_b   1.000
_cell.length_c   1.000
_cell.angle_alpha   90.00
_cell.angle_beta   90.00
_cell.angle_gamma   90.00
#
_symmetry.space_group_name_H-M   'P 1'
#
loop_
_entity.id
_entity.type
_entity.pdbx_description
1 polymer ?
#
loop_
_entity_poly.entity_id
_entity_poly.type
_entity_poly.pdbx_seq_one_letter_code
_entity_poly.pdbx_strand_id
1 'polypeptide(L)' 'VLGGQNSVAAAMLSPVVQAVLQMGFQHSLVESLVQSRYLLTGSHYTSVSDLVTDVLQAEEEERQTGEPRP' A
#
# COMPACT_ATOMS: atom_id res chain seq x y z
N VAL A 1 18.38 -12.16 8.51
CA VAL A 1 17.04 -11.92 7.94
C VAL A 1 17.06 -10.57 7.22
N LEU A 2 17.35 -10.54 5.92
CA LEU A 2 17.47 -9.30 5.13
C LEU A 2 16.80 -9.41 3.75
N GLY A 3 15.95 -10.42 3.52
CA GLY A 3 15.34 -10.67 2.21
C GLY A 3 14.13 -9.79 1.86
N GLY A 4 13.46 -9.21 2.86
CA GLY A 4 12.20 -8.46 2.62
C GLY A 4 12.39 -7.04 2.09
N GLN A 5 13.41 -6.33 2.56
CA GLN A 5 13.64 -4.91 2.24
C GLN A 5 13.92 -4.63 0.75
N ASN A 6 14.58 -5.56 0.05
CA ASN A 6 14.91 -5.38 -1.36
C ASN A 6 13.68 -5.57 -2.27
N SER A 7 12.75 -6.45 -1.87
CA SER A 7 11.51 -6.72 -2.61
C SER A 7 10.55 -5.52 -2.54
N VAL A 8 10.46 -4.86 -1.38
CA VAL A 8 9.62 -3.68 -1.22
C VAL A 8 10.16 -2.50 -2.03
N ALA A 9 11.48 -2.26 -1.99
CA ALA A 9 12.11 -1.22 -2.79
C ALA A 9 11.87 -1.43 -4.30
N ALA A 10 11.97 -2.67 -4.79
CA ALA A 10 11.66 -3.00 -6.18
C ALA A 10 10.17 -2.80 -6.51
N ALA A 11 9.27 -3.10 -5.58
CA ALA A 11 7.84 -2.90 -5.75
C ALA A 11 7.45 -1.41 -5.75
N MET A 12 8.13 -0.58 -4.98
CA MET A 12 7.94 0.87 -4.98
C MET A 12 8.37 1.52 -6.31
N LEU A 13 9.29 0.89 -7.03
CA LEU A 13 9.70 1.30 -8.39
C LEU A 13 8.74 0.78 -9.48
N SER A 14 7.73 -0.02 -9.12
CA SER A 14 6.75 -0.54 -10.09
C SER A 14 5.92 0.60 -10.68
N PRO A 15 5.61 0.56 -12.00
CA PRO A 15 4.70 1.52 -12.63
C PRO A 15 3.33 1.57 -11.95
N VAL A 16 2.92 0.46 -11.30
CA VAL A 16 1.68 0.39 -10.52
C VAL A 16 1.73 1.35 -9.33
N VAL A 17 2.78 1.26 -8.52
CA VAL A 17 2.97 2.14 -7.35
C VAL A 17 3.16 3.58 -7.80
N GLN A 18 3.97 3.80 -8.84
CA GLN A 18 4.18 5.15 -9.38
C GLN A 18 2.87 5.80 -9.84
N ALA A 19 1.98 5.07 -10.53
CA ALA A 19 0.69 5.60 -10.94
C ALA A 19 -0.17 6.04 -9.74
N VAL A 20 -0.19 5.25 -8.66
CA VAL A 20 -0.92 5.59 -7.42
C VAL A 20 -0.32 6.82 -6.74
N LEU A 21 1.01 6.91 -6.67
CA LEU A 21 1.68 8.11 -6.16
C LEU A 21 1.36 9.36 -7.02
N GLN A 22 1.28 9.21 -8.35
CA GLN A 22 0.89 10.30 -9.26
C GLN A 22 -0.58 10.73 -9.09
N MET A 23 -1.46 9.83 -8.63
CA MET A 23 -2.85 10.19 -8.30
C MET A 23 -2.96 11.06 -7.04
N GLY A 24 -1.87 11.21 -6.27
CA GLY A 24 -1.82 12.04 -5.07
C GLY A 24 -2.00 11.28 -3.76
N PHE A 25 -1.97 9.94 -3.78
CA PHE A 25 -2.00 9.13 -2.57
C PHE A 25 -0.69 9.22 -1.78
N GLN A 26 -0.77 9.02 -0.47
CA GLN A 26 0.37 9.14 0.43
C GLN A 26 1.40 8.03 0.20
N HIS A 27 2.67 8.41 0.03
CA HIS A 27 3.77 7.46 -0.15
C HIS A 27 3.91 6.50 1.02
N SER A 28 3.85 6.99 2.25
CA SER A 28 3.98 6.15 3.45
C SER A 28 2.87 5.10 3.56
N LEU A 29 1.63 5.45 3.20
CA LEU A 29 0.52 4.52 3.18
C LEU A 29 0.72 3.43 2.12
N VAL A 30 1.07 3.85 0.90
CA VAL A 30 1.33 2.93 -0.22
C VAL A 30 2.50 1.98 0.11
N GLU A 31 3.58 2.50 0.68
CA GLU A 31 4.73 1.68 1.10
C GLU A 31 4.33 0.65 2.17
N SER A 32 3.56 1.07 3.18
CA SER A 32 3.05 0.20 4.23
C SER A 32 2.16 -0.90 3.66
N LEU A 33 1.27 -0.58 2.72
CA LEU A 33 0.40 -1.54 2.04
C LEU A 33 1.18 -2.52 1.17
N VAL A 34 2.11 -2.04 0.35
CA VAL A 34 2.96 -2.89 -0.49
C VAL A 34 3.81 -3.84 0.37
N GLN A 35 4.35 -3.34 1.48
CA GLN A 35 5.12 -4.14 2.43
C GLN A 35 4.24 -5.18 3.13
N SER A 36 3.10 -4.76 3.67
CA SER A 36 2.13 -5.64 4.35
C SER A 36 1.63 -6.73 3.40
N ARG A 37 1.24 -6.36 2.18
CA ARG A 37 0.82 -7.30 1.13
C ARG A 37 1.90 -8.33 0.82
N TYR A 38 3.14 -7.90 0.68
CA TYR A 38 4.26 -8.81 0.44
C TYR A 38 4.52 -9.75 1.62
N LEU A 39 4.39 -9.26 2.86
CA LEU A 39 4.55 -10.10 4.06
C LEU A 39 3.40 -11.12 4.23
N LEU A 40 2.17 -10.73 3.89
CA LEU A 40 0.98 -11.57 4.03
C LEU A 40 0.82 -12.57 2.88
N THR A 41 1.10 -12.15 1.65
CA THR A 41 0.82 -12.93 0.43
C THR A 41 2.08 -13.40 -0.30
N GLY A 42 3.24 -12.84 0.00
CA GLY A 42 4.49 -13.09 -0.73
C GLY A 42 4.55 -12.46 -2.12
N SER A 43 3.57 -11.64 -2.50
CA SER A 43 3.45 -11.06 -3.83
C SER A 43 3.24 -9.54 -3.80
N HIS A 44 3.57 -8.89 -4.91
CA HIS A 44 3.40 -7.46 -5.10
C HIS A 44 2.13 -7.14 -5.89
N TYR A 45 1.69 -5.89 -5.80
CA TYR A 45 0.58 -5.39 -6.60
C TYR A 45 0.95 -5.37 -8.09
N THR A 46 0.14 -6.05 -8.89
CA THR A 46 0.28 -6.12 -10.36
C THR A 46 -0.69 -5.19 -11.09
N SER A 47 -1.69 -4.66 -10.38
CA SER A 47 -2.72 -3.78 -10.93
C SER A 47 -2.87 -2.52 -10.08
N VAL A 48 -3.02 -1.37 -10.77
CA VAL A 48 -3.29 -0.08 -10.11
C VAL A 48 -4.61 -0.13 -9.36
N SER A 49 -5.64 -0.75 -9.93
CA SER A 49 -6.96 -0.84 -9.30
C SER A 49 -6.91 -1.59 -7.96
N ASP A 50 -6.17 -2.71 -7.87
CA ASP A 50 -5.98 -3.43 -6.60
C ASP A 50 -5.33 -2.54 -5.55
N LEU A 51 -4.22 -1.90 -5.91
CA LEU A 51 -3.49 -1.03 -4.97
C LEU A 51 -4.34 0.16 -4.54
N VAL A 52 -5.04 0.82 -5.46
CA VAL A 52 -5.95 1.93 -5.14
C VAL A 52 -7.10 1.47 -4.24
N THR A 53 -7.63 0.27 -4.46
CA THR A 53 -8.72 -0.27 -3.61
C THR A 53 -8.24 -0.47 -2.18
N ASP A 54 -7.08 -1.11 -1.98
CA ASP A 54 -6.47 -1.28 -0.66
C ASP A 54 -6.13 0.08 -0.01
N VAL A 55 -5.60 1.04 -0.78
CA VAL A 55 -5.29 2.39 -0.29
C VAL A 55 -6.54 3.11 0.20
N LEU A 56 -7.62 3.11 -0.59
CA LEU A 56 -8.88 3.73 -0.21
C LEU A 56 -9.49 3.07 1.02
N GLN A 57 -9.41 1.73 1.11
CA GLN A 57 -9.93 1.01 2.26
C GLN A 57 -9.12 1.33 3.54
N ALA A 58 -7.79 1.38 3.44
CA ALA A 58 -6.93 1.72 4.57
C ALA A 58 -7.15 3.16 5.06
N GLU A 59 -7.31 4.12 4.14
CA GLU A 59 -7.69 5.50 4.47
C GLU A 59 -9.06 5.57 5.18
N GLU A 60 -10.00 4.73 4.75
CA GLU A 60 -11.34 4.67 5.35
C GLU A 60 -11.33 4.02 6.73
N GLU A 61 -10.56 2.95 6.93
CA GLU A 61 -10.35 2.29 8.23
C GLU A 61 -9.69 3.24 9.25
N GLU A 62 -8.72 4.07 8.83
CA GLU A 62 -8.15 5.12 9.69
C GLU A 62 -9.20 6.15 10.12
N ARG A 63 -10.11 6.54 9.20
CA ARG A 63 -11.20 7.48 9.52
C ARG A 63 -12.27 6.88 10.43
N GLN A 64 -12.65 5.63 10.22
CA GLN A 64 -13.69 4.96 11.01
C GLN A 64 -13.21 4.61 12.42
N THR A 65 -11.91 4.32 12.59
CA THR A 65 -11.32 4.05 13.92
C THR A 65 -11.20 5.34 14.77
N GLY A 66 -11.21 6.51 14.12
CA GLY A 66 -11.15 7.82 14.77
C GLY A 66 -12.48 8.36 15.28
N GLU A 67 -13.60 7.67 15.11
CA GLU A 67 -14.89 8.09 15.65
C GLU A 67 -15.06 7.57 17.09
N PRO A 68 -14.90 8.40 18.14
CA PRO A 68 -15.24 8.00 19.49
C PRO A 68 -16.75 7.74 19.51
N ARG A 69 -17.13 6.47 19.59
CA ARG A 69 -18.52 6.07 19.79
C ARG A 69 -19.05 6.78 21.06
N PRO A 70 -20.18 7.51 20.98
CA PRO A 70 -20.76 8.22 22.13
C PRO A 70 -21.29 7.27 23.21
#